data_AF-A0A951VJY4-F1
#
_entry.id   AF-A0A951VJY4-F1
#
_cell.length_a   1.000
_cell.length_b   1.000
_cell.length_c   1.000
_cell.angle_alpha   90.00
_cell.angle_beta   90.00
_cell.angle_gamma   90.00
#
_symmetry.space_group_name_H-M   'P 1'
#
loop_
_entity.id
_entity.type
_entity.pdbx_description
1 polymer ?
#
loop_
_entity_poly.entity_id
_entity_poly.type
_entity_poly.pdbx_seq_one_letter_code
_entity_poly.pdbx_strand_id
1 'polypeptide(L)'
;MLCYFQSFISAQDTYLTKGYDNGYAWISLSQPIKKLADYKQNYLSSILDNQKLQKLSGRKSPVIFNCDKDLMNISQSPLSDKIDLDTVIKKLDIFYSDDKNLIIPVLGAYCYCIKELAGTDRKELEIYRQKLMDYSKD
;
A
#
# COMPACT_ATOMS: atom_id res chain seq x y z
N MET A 1 22.05 33.96 31.02
CA MET A 1 20.86 33.82 30.16
C MET A 1 20.95 32.43 29.54
N LEU A 2 20.16 31.47 30.03
CA LEU A 2 20.17 30.08 29.58
C LEU A 2 19.43 29.98 28.24
N CYS A 3 20.16 29.76 27.15
CA CYS A 3 19.57 29.43 25.86
C CYS A 3 19.01 28.00 25.93
N TYR A 4 17.70 27.88 26.10
CA TYR A 4 16.98 26.63 25.94
C TYR A 4 17.12 26.14 24.50
N PHE A 5 17.75 24.98 24.31
CA PHE A 5 17.60 24.18 23.10
C PHE A 5 16.13 23.80 22.97
N GLN A 6 15.40 24.48 22.08
CA GLN A 6 14.15 23.95 21.56
C GLN A 6 14.51 22.82 20.60
N SER A 7 14.53 21.59 21.12
CA SER A 7 14.52 20.40 20.29
C SER A 7 13.22 20.39 19.50
N PHE A 8 13.29 20.71 18.20
CA PHE A 8 12.23 20.41 17.25
C PHE A 8 12.05 18.89 17.25
N ILE A 9 11.03 18.41 17.96
CA ILE A 9 10.52 17.06 17.75
C ILE A 9 9.97 17.07 16.33
N SER A 10 10.74 16.54 15.38
CA SER A 10 10.25 16.29 14.03
C SER A 10 8.95 15.52 14.14
N ALA A 11 7.86 16.12 13.67
CA ALA A 11 6.69 15.36 13.27
C ALA A 11 7.20 14.30 12.30
N GLN A 12 7.26 13.04 12.71
CA GLN A 12 7.33 11.94 11.77
C GLN A 12 6.16 12.15 10.82
N ASP A 13 6.43 12.26 9.52
CA ASP A 13 5.40 12.38 8.50
C ASP A 13 4.43 11.22 8.71
N THR A 14 3.27 11.50 9.30
CA THR A 14 2.25 10.49 9.62
C THR A 14 1.82 9.71 8.38
N TYR A 15 2.05 10.30 7.21
CA TYR A 15 1.80 9.77 5.87
C TYR A 15 2.85 8.78 5.35
N LEU A 16 4.00 8.65 6.01
CA LEU A 16 5.10 7.81 5.56
C LEU A 16 5.45 6.72 6.57
N THR A 17 5.72 5.52 6.05
CA THR A 17 6.33 4.41 6.78
C THR A 17 7.60 4.00 6.03
N LYS A 18 8.76 4.24 6.64
CA LYS A 18 10.08 3.94 6.04
C LYS A 18 10.29 4.54 4.64
N GLY A 19 9.75 5.74 4.42
CA GLY A 19 9.83 6.46 3.13
C GLY A 19 8.82 5.98 2.09
N TYR A 20 7.88 5.12 2.44
CA TYR A 20 6.75 4.75 1.60
C TYR A 20 5.45 5.38 2.13
N ASP A 21 4.63 5.90 1.24
CA ASP A 21 3.29 6.34 1.60
C ASP A 21 2.50 5.19 2.25
N ASN A 22 1.79 5.50 3.32
CA ASN A 22 1.03 4.54 4.12
C ASN A 22 -0.49 4.79 4.05
N GLY A 23 -1.26 4.09 4.88
CA GLY A 23 -2.71 4.23 4.93
C GLY A 23 -3.19 5.65 5.30
N TYR A 24 -2.44 6.40 6.10
CA TYR A 24 -2.77 7.80 6.37
C TYR A 24 -2.69 8.65 5.08
N ALA A 25 -1.70 8.40 4.22
CA ALA A 25 -1.61 9.06 2.92
C ALA A 25 -2.80 8.65 2.05
N TRP A 26 -3.12 7.36 2.00
CA TRP A 26 -4.23 6.81 1.23
C TRP A 26 -5.59 7.44 1.59
N ILE A 27 -5.92 7.52 2.89
CA ILE A 27 -7.20 8.10 3.34
C ILE A 27 -7.27 9.60 3.06
N SER A 28 -6.14 10.32 3.12
CA SER A 28 -6.08 11.77 2.84
C SER A 28 -6.47 12.12 1.40
N LEU A 29 -6.29 11.19 0.46
CA LEU A 29 -6.73 11.34 -0.93
C LEU A 29 -8.26 11.42 -1.09
N SER A 30 -9.02 11.16 -0.01
CA SER A 30 -10.48 11.02 -0.05
C SER A 30 -11.27 12.27 0.38
N GLN A 31 -10.66 13.45 0.49
CA GLN A 31 -11.35 14.69 0.92
C GLN A 31 -11.79 15.60 -0.26
N PRO A 32 -12.82 16.46 -0.10
CA PRO A 32 -14.25 16.17 -0.06
C PRO A 32 -14.96 16.46 -1.41
N ILE A 33 -14.27 16.37 -2.56
CA ILE A 33 -14.87 16.72 -3.87
C ILE A 33 -15.13 15.46 -4.68
N LYS A 34 -16.40 15.20 -5.03
CA LYS A 34 -16.97 14.04 -5.74
C LYS A 34 -16.30 13.59 -7.07
N LYS A 35 -15.14 14.13 -7.47
CA LYS A 35 -14.24 13.61 -8.53
C LYS A 35 -13.18 12.62 -7.98
N LEU A 36 -13.56 11.86 -6.94
CA LEU A 36 -12.64 11.18 -6.01
C LEU A 36 -12.00 9.89 -6.54
N ALA A 37 -12.58 9.22 -7.53
CA ALA A 37 -12.04 7.96 -8.07
C ALA A 37 -10.74 8.18 -8.85
N ASP A 38 -10.68 9.26 -9.65
CA ASP A 38 -9.55 9.56 -10.53
C ASP A 38 -8.26 9.78 -9.74
N TYR A 39 -8.31 10.35 -8.52
CA TYR A 39 -7.10 10.62 -7.74
C TYR A 39 -6.45 9.34 -7.21
N LYS A 40 -7.22 8.43 -6.60
CA LYS A 40 -6.70 7.15 -6.12
C LYS A 40 -6.24 6.27 -7.27
N GLN A 41 -6.95 6.29 -8.41
CA GLN A 41 -6.51 5.62 -9.62
C GLN A 41 -5.16 6.17 -10.12
N ASN A 42 -5.07 7.49 -10.35
CA ASN A 42 -3.85 8.13 -10.84
C ASN A 42 -2.68 7.92 -9.89
N TYR A 43 -2.93 8.03 -8.59
CA TYR A 43 -1.95 7.80 -7.54
C TYR A 43 -1.45 6.36 -7.52
N LEU A 44 -2.36 5.38 -7.49
CA LEU A 44 -1.99 3.97 -7.46
C LEU A 44 -1.24 3.58 -8.75
N SER A 45 -1.71 4.01 -9.92
CA SER A 45 -1.01 3.82 -11.18
C SER A 45 0.41 4.40 -11.14
N SER A 46 0.57 5.63 -10.65
CA SER A 46 1.89 6.27 -10.53
C SER A 46 2.84 5.49 -9.62
N ILE A 47 2.35 5.00 -8.48
CA ILE A 47 3.16 4.18 -7.57
C ILE A 47 3.59 2.86 -8.20
N LEU A 48 2.67 2.18 -8.91
CA LEU A 48 2.96 0.91 -9.57
C LEU A 48 3.94 1.10 -10.73
N ASP A 49 3.80 2.17 -11.51
CA ASP A 49 4.75 2.55 -12.56
C ASP A 49 6.13 2.87 -11.99
N ASN A 50 6.19 3.63 -10.90
CA ASN A 50 7.44 3.90 -10.20
C ASN A 50 8.09 2.61 -9.67
N GLN A 51 7.30 1.67 -9.14
CA GLN A 51 7.81 0.38 -8.70
C GLN A 51 8.40 -0.42 -9.87
N LYS A 52 7.73 -0.41 -11.02
CA LYS A 52 8.22 -1.03 -12.27
C LYS A 52 9.54 -0.40 -12.74
N LEU A 53 9.63 0.93 -12.75
CA LEU A 53 10.84 1.66 -13.12
C LEU A 53 12.02 1.37 -12.16
N GLN A 54 11.75 1.28 -10.86
CA GLN A 54 12.77 0.92 -9.86
C GLN A 54 13.32 -0.49 -10.11
N LYS A 55 12.46 -1.46 -10.39
CA LYS A 55 12.87 -2.84 -10.73
C LYS A 55 13.77 -2.86 -11.97
N LEU A 56 13.40 -2.12 -13.03
CA LEU A 56 14.21 -2.00 -14.24
C LEU A 56 15.57 -1.33 -14.00
N SER A 57 15.61 -0.39 -13.04
CA SER A 57 16.84 0.33 -12.65
C SER A 57 17.74 -0.47 -11.70
N GLY A 58 17.39 -1.73 -11.39
CA GLY A 58 18.13 -2.58 -10.45
C GLY A 58 17.94 -2.21 -8.97
N ARG A 59 17.10 -1.21 -8.66
CA ARG A 59 16.72 -0.88 -7.28
C ARG A 59 15.69 -1.89 -6.79
N LYS A 60 15.94 -2.48 -5.62
CA LYS A 60 15.04 -3.49 -5.04
C LYS A 60 14.14 -2.84 -4.00
N SER A 61 12.83 -2.87 -4.28
CA SER A 61 11.80 -2.72 -3.25
C SER A 61 11.97 -3.82 -2.19
N PRO A 62 11.57 -3.59 -0.93
CA PRO A 62 11.46 -4.63 0.08
C PRO A 62 10.78 -5.87 -0.49
N VAL A 63 11.35 -7.04 -0.23
CA VAL A 63 10.85 -8.34 -0.75
C VAL A 63 9.40 -8.57 -0.34
N ILE A 64 9.01 -8.06 0.84
CA ILE A 64 7.64 -8.16 1.34
C ILE A 64 6.62 -7.40 0.47
N PHE A 65 7.04 -6.45 -0.37
CA PHE A 65 6.18 -5.74 -1.34
C PHE A 65 6.22 -6.35 -2.75
N ASN A 66 6.49 -7.65 -2.84
CA ASN A 66 6.49 -8.38 -4.11
C ASN A 66 5.29 -9.34 -4.19
N CYS A 67 4.38 -9.08 -5.12
CA CYS A 67 3.25 -9.93 -5.47
C CYS A 67 3.26 -10.36 -6.95
N ASP A 68 4.42 -10.35 -7.62
CA ASP A 68 4.51 -10.63 -9.06
C ASP A 68 3.93 -12.00 -9.44
N LYS A 69 4.17 -13.02 -8.61
CA LYS A 69 3.60 -14.37 -8.80
C LYS A 69 2.08 -14.35 -8.69
N ASP A 70 1.54 -13.61 -7.71
CA ASP A 70 0.11 -13.51 -7.48
C ASP A 70 -0.58 -12.76 -8.62
N LEU A 71 0.07 -11.72 -9.16
CA LEU A 71 -0.38 -11.02 -10.38
C LEU A 71 -0.42 -11.95 -11.60
N MET A 72 0.58 -12.82 -11.76
CA MET A 72 0.56 -13.83 -12.83
C MET A 72 -0.57 -14.84 -12.64
N ASN A 73 -0.85 -15.25 -11.40
CA ASN A 73 -1.97 -16.15 -11.11
C ASN A 73 -3.32 -15.50 -11.45
N ILE A 74 -3.47 -14.21 -11.14
CA ILE A 74 -4.68 -13.44 -11.50
C ILE A 74 -4.82 -13.35 -13.02
N SER A 75 -3.76 -13.02 -13.76
CA SER A 75 -3.85 -12.83 -15.21
C SER A 75 -4.16 -14.12 -15.97
N GLN A 76 -3.81 -15.27 -15.40
CA GLN A 76 -4.13 -16.60 -15.94
C GLN A 76 -5.50 -17.12 -15.49
N SER A 77 -6.18 -16.44 -14.56
CA SER A 77 -7.50 -16.83 -14.07
C SER A 77 -8.60 -16.44 -15.07
N PRO A 78 -9.66 -17.26 -15.24
CA PRO A 78 -10.84 -16.89 -16.03
C PRO A 78 -11.61 -15.69 -15.47
N LEU A 79 -11.22 -15.17 -14.30
CA LEU A 79 -11.76 -13.96 -13.69
C LEU A 79 -10.88 -12.72 -13.90
N SER A 80 -9.78 -12.83 -14.67
CA SER A 80 -8.82 -11.75 -14.90
C SER A 80 -9.49 -10.47 -15.41
N ASP A 81 -10.42 -10.60 -16.36
CA ASP A 81 -11.18 -9.48 -16.93
C ASP A 81 -12.08 -8.74 -15.92
N LYS A 82 -12.31 -9.32 -14.74
CA LYS A 82 -13.11 -8.71 -13.66
C LYS A 82 -12.26 -8.01 -12.61
N ILE A 83 -10.93 -8.13 -12.67
CA ILE A 83 -10.01 -7.52 -11.71
C ILE A 83 -9.38 -6.30 -12.37
N ASP A 84 -10.07 -5.17 -12.22
CA ASP A 84 -9.63 -3.85 -12.67
C ASP A 84 -9.04 -3.02 -11.50
N LEU A 85 -8.51 -1.85 -11.83
CA LEU A 85 -7.92 -0.93 -10.84
C LEU A 85 -8.95 -0.48 -9.79
N ASP A 86 -10.21 -0.31 -10.19
CA ASP A 86 -11.31 0.05 -9.28
C ASP A 86 -11.58 -1.04 -8.24
N THR A 87 -11.49 -2.30 -8.64
CA THR A 87 -11.61 -3.44 -7.73
C THR A 87 -10.51 -3.42 -6.68
N VAL A 88 -9.27 -3.15 -7.10
CA VAL A 88 -8.12 -3.04 -6.17
C VAL A 88 -8.27 -1.84 -5.23
N ILE A 89 -8.73 -0.69 -5.73
CA ILE A 89 -8.99 0.51 -4.91
C ILE A 89 -10.02 0.22 -3.82
N LYS A 90 -11.14 -0.43 -4.17
CA LYS A 90 -12.15 -0.83 -3.18
C LYS A 90 -11.59 -1.77 -2.11
N LYS A 91 -10.71 -2.70 -2.51
CA LYS A 91 -10.03 -3.61 -1.58
C LYS A 91 -9.07 -2.86 -0.65
N LEU A 92 -8.32 -1.88 -1.15
CA LEU A 92 -7.48 -1.00 -0.34
C LEU A 92 -8.30 -0.16 0.65
N ASP A 93 -9.44 0.38 0.22
CA ASP A 93 -10.35 1.13 1.09
C ASP A 93 -10.88 0.25 2.23
N ILE A 94 -11.24 -1.00 1.94
CA ILE A 94 -11.64 -1.97 2.97
C ILE A 94 -10.46 -2.29 3.89
N PHE A 95 -9.27 -2.55 3.34
CA PHE A 95 -8.08 -2.87 4.13
C PHE A 95 -7.73 -1.75 5.12
N TYR A 96 -7.80 -0.50 4.69
CA TYR A 96 -7.50 0.68 5.51
C TYR A 96 -8.69 1.20 6.34
N SER A 97 -9.84 0.52 6.28
CA SER A 97 -10.94 0.79 7.22
C SER A 97 -10.65 0.30 8.65
N ASP A 98 -9.64 -0.57 8.82
CA ASP A 98 -9.08 -0.91 10.13
C ASP A 98 -7.90 0.02 10.42
N ASP A 99 -8.06 0.88 11.43
CA ASP A 99 -7.06 1.86 11.83
C ASP A 99 -5.70 1.24 12.15
N LYS A 100 -5.65 -0.04 12.58
CA LYS A 100 -4.39 -0.74 12.83
C LYS A 100 -3.56 -0.90 11.57
N ASN A 101 -4.20 -0.95 10.40
CA ASN A 101 -3.53 -1.13 9.13
C ASN A 101 -2.98 0.20 8.57
N LEU A 102 -3.33 1.37 9.12
CA LEU A 102 -2.95 2.67 8.55
C LEU A 102 -1.43 2.88 8.51
N ILE A 103 -0.67 2.23 9.37
CA ILE A 103 0.80 2.29 9.35
C ILE A 103 1.41 1.49 8.19
N ILE A 104 0.66 0.60 7.56
CA ILE A 104 1.18 -0.27 6.50
C ILE A 104 1.34 0.54 5.20
N PRO A 105 2.51 0.48 4.53
CA PRO A 105 2.72 1.07 3.21
C PRO A 105 1.69 0.64 2.17
N VAL A 106 1.26 1.57 1.31
CA VAL A 106 0.27 1.34 0.25
C VAL A 106 0.71 0.21 -0.69
N LEU A 107 2.00 0.13 -1.02
CA LEU A 107 2.55 -0.98 -1.82
C LEU A 107 2.39 -2.35 -1.14
N GLY A 108 2.54 -2.40 0.18
CA GLY A 108 2.34 -3.62 0.96
C GLY A 108 0.87 -4.02 1.03
N ALA A 109 0.00 -3.06 1.32
CA ALA A 109 -1.45 -3.26 1.29
C ALA A 109 -1.96 -3.68 -0.10
N TYR A 110 -1.40 -3.10 -1.16
CA TYR A 110 -1.67 -3.51 -2.54
C TYR A 110 -1.34 -4.98 -2.74
N CYS A 111 -0.14 -5.42 -2.35
CA CYS A 111 0.25 -6.83 -2.44
C CYS A 111 -0.67 -7.75 -1.63
N TYR A 112 -1.15 -7.29 -0.46
CA TYR A 112 -2.15 -8.04 0.33
C TYR A 112 -3.45 -8.21 -0.47
N CYS A 113 -3.96 -7.13 -1.06
CA CYS A 113 -5.19 -7.16 -1.87
C CYS A 113 -5.04 -8.07 -3.09
N ILE A 114 -3.90 -8.01 -3.78
CA ILE A 114 -3.59 -8.90 -4.91
C ILE A 114 -3.58 -10.36 -4.46
N LYS A 115 -2.93 -10.69 -3.33
CA LYS A 115 -2.94 -12.06 -2.79
C LYS A 115 -4.34 -12.55 -2.48
N GLU A 116 -5.17 -11.69 -1.90
CA GLU A 116 -6.57 -12.02 -1.61
C GLU A 116 -7.35 -12.31 -2.91
N LEU A 117 -7.19 -11.45 -3.92
CA LEU A 117 -7.83 -11.61 -5.23
C LEU A 117 -7.33 -12.85 -5.98
N ALA A 118 -6.07 -13.26 -5.76
CA ALA A 118 -5.50 -14.49 -6.29
C ALA A 118 -6.01 -15.76 -5.57
N GLY A 119 -6.85 -15.62 -4.54
CA GLY A 119 -7.43 -16.74 -3.80
C GLY A 119 -6.51 -17.34 -2.73
N THR A 120 -5.55 -16.57 -2.22
CA THR A 120 -4.69 -16.98 -1.10
C THR A 120 -5.55 -17.33 0.12
N ASP A 121 -5.19 -18.40 0.85
CA ASP A 121 -5.92 -18.83 2.04
C ASP A 121 -5.92 -17.73 3.12
N ARG A 122 -7.03 -17.64 3.86
CA ARG A 122 -7.23 -16.62 4.90
C ARG A 122 -6.14 -16.64 5.97
N LYS A 123 -5.64 -17.81 6.38
CA LYS A 123 -4.56 -17.91 7.38
C LYS A 123 -3.25 -17.36 6.82
N GLU A 124 -2.94 -17.66 5.57
CA GLU A 124 -1.75 -17.15 4.90
C GLU A 124 -1.81 -15.63 4.69
N LEU A 125 -2.99 -15.10 4.34
CA LEU A 125 -3.23 -13.66 4.28
C LEU A 125 -3.01 -12.99 5.63
N GLU A 126 -3.52 -13.56 6.72
CA GLU A 126 -3.34 -13.00 8.07
C GLU A 126 -1.86 -12.99 8.48
N ILE A 127 -1.13 -14.08 8.21
CA ILE A 127 0.33 -14.14 8.42
C ILE A 127 1.03 -13.06 7.62
N TYR A 128 0.64 -12.86 6.37
CA TYR A 128 1.20 -11.83 5.52
C TYR A 128 0.89 -10.41 6.02
N ARG A 129 -0.34 -10.15 6.49
CA ARG A 129 -0.71 -8.89 7.15
C ARG A 129 0.16 -8.63 8.37
N GLN A 130 0.39 -9.65 9.20
CA GLN A 130 1.23 -9.51 10.38
C GLN A 130 2.67 -9.15 10.01
N LYS A 131 3.26 -9.80 8.98
CA LYS A 131 4.59 -9.43 8.48
C LYS A 131 4.66 -7.98 7.99
N LEU A 132 3.61 -7.49 7.34
CA LEU A 132 3.52 -6.08 6.92
C LEU A 132 3.46 -5.14 8.13
N MET A 133 2.69 -5.51 9.16
CA MET A 133 2.62 -4.77 10.43
C MET A 133 3.98 -4.72 11.13
N ASP A 134 4.68 -5.85 11.22
CA ASP A 134 5.98 -5.94 11.86
C ASP A 134 7.01 -5.08 11.10
N TYR A 135 7.04 -5.20 9.77
CA TYR A 135 7.84 -4.33 8.90
C TYR A 135 7.57 -2.84 9.14
N SER A 136 6.32 -2.48 9.42
CA SER A 136 5.90 -1.08 9.58
C SER A 136 6.24 -0.49 10.94
N LYS A 137 6.53 -1.33 11.94
CA LYS A 137 6.84 -0.92 13.32
C LYS A 137 8.33 -0.94 13.64
N ASP A 138 9.07 -1.89 13.06
CA ASP A 138 10.53 -2.02 13.19
C ASP A 138 11.26 -0.80 12.63
#